data_AF-A0A444UU84-F1
#
_entry.id   AF-A0A444UU84-F1
#
_cell.length_a   1.000
_cell.length_b   1.000
_cell.length_c   1.000
_cell.angle_alpha   90.00
_cell.angle_beta   90.00
_cell.angle_gamma   90.00
#
_symmetry.space_group_name_H-M   'P 1'
#
loop_
_entity.id
_entity.type
_entity.pdbx_description
1 polymer ?
#
loop_
_entity_poly.entity_id
_entity_poly.type
_entity_poly.pdbx_seq_one_letter_code
_entity_poly.pdbx_strand_id
1 'polypeptide(L)'
;MYSTAPRPNFEPSSTAAPLISPSLVLQAGFGYGLPISRLYARYFQGDLKLYSMEGVGTDAVIYLKALSSESFERLPVFNKSAWRHYQTSPEADDWSNPSSEPRDASKYKANR
;
A
#
# COMPACT_ATOMS: atom_id res chain seq x y z
N MET A 1 7.37 -14.71 2.01
CA MET A 1 6.89 -13.59 2.86
C MET A 1 6.66 -12.40 1.93
N TYR A 2 5.40 -11.94 1.80
CA TYR A 2 4.92 -11.01 0.77
C TYR A 2 4.95 -9.55 1.24
N SER A 3 6.13 -9.03 1.60
CA SER A 3 6.31 -7.60 1.92
C SER A 3 7.45 -7.06 1.07
N THR A 4 7.25 -5.87 0.50
CA THR A 4 8.28 -5.12 -0.22
C THR A 4 9.20 -4.34 0.73
N ALA A 5 8.94 -4.38 2.05
CA ALA A 5 9.82 -3.77 3.03
C ALA A 5 11.16 -4.52 3.11
N PRO A 6 12.28 -3.80 3.22
CA PRO A 6 13.59 -4.39 3.51
C PRO A 6 13.50 -5.25 4.78
N ARG A 7 14.14 -6.43 4.78
CA ARG A 7 14.20 -7.25 5.99
C ARG A 7 14.97 -6.47 7.06
N PRO A 8 14.45 -6.32 8.29
CA PRO A 8 15.21 -5.70 9.36
C PRO A 8 16.42 -6.59 9.68
N ASN A 9 17.62 -6.02 9.67
CA ASN A 9 18.84 -6.74 10.05
C ASN A 9 18.76 -7.09 11.54
N PHE A 10 18.51 -8.36 11.83
CA PHE A 10 18.69 -8.93 13.16
C PHE A 10 20.13 -9.44 13.25
N GLU A 11 21.08 -8.55 13.48
CA GLU A 11 22.45 -8.94 13.89
C GLU A 11 22.45 -9.07 15.41
N PRO A 12 22.58 -10.28 15.99
CA PRO A 12 22.55 -10.47 17.45
C PRO A 12 23.84 -10.00 18.16
N SER A 13 24.78 -9.32 17.49
CA SER A 13 26.12 -9.09 18.04
C SER A 13 26.76 -7.71 17.80
N SER A 14 26.11 -6.74 17.16
CA SER A 14 26.73 -5.42 16.94
C SER A 14 26.19 -4.36 17.90
N THR A 15 26.95 -4.13 18.97
CA THR A 15 26.84 -3.02 19.93
C THR A 15 27.17 -1.66 19.31
N ALA A 16 26.77 -1.42 18.06
CA ALA A 16 27.10 -0.23 17.29
C ALA A 16 25.93 0.19 16.40
N ALA A 17 24.76 0.41 17.01
CA ALA A 17 23.74 1.27 16.41
C ALA A 17 24.14 2.74 16.63
N PRO A 18 24.25 3.59 15.59
CA PRO A 18 24.51 5.00 15.78
C PRO A 18 23.26 5.66 16.36
N LEU A 19 23.31 5.99 17.66
CA LEU A 19 22.60 7.06 18.38
C LEU A 19 21.18 7.51 17.91
N ILE A 20 20.33 6.58 17.49
CA ILE A 20 18.89 6.78 17.36
C ILE A 20 18.23 5.69 18.19
N SER A 21 17.47 6.10 19.22
CA SER A 21 16.90 5.24 20.25
C SER A 21 16.38 3.89 19.71
N PRO A 22 16.72 2.75 20.35
CA PRO A 22 16.36 1.40 19.89
C PRO A 22 14.84 1.15 19.80
N SER A 23 14.00 2.06 20.30
CA SER A 23 12.54 1.99 20.19
C SER A 23 11.99 2.41 18.82
N LEU A 24 12.70 3.20 18.02
CA LEU A 24 12.18 3.72 16.75
C LEU A 24 12.45 2.78 15.55
N VAL A 25 13.57 2.06 15.57
CA VAL A 25 13.93 1.12 14.49
C VAL A 25 13.01 -0.10 14.46
N LEU A 26 12.46 -0.50 15.61
CA LEU A 26 11.60 -1.69 15.70
C LEU A 26 10.16 -1.46 15.21
N GLN A 27 9.71 -0.21 15.05
CA GLN A 27 8.30 0.06 14.74
C GLN A 27 7.97 0.00 13.23
N ALA A 28 8.97 0.08 12.36
CA ALA A 28 8.79 0.21 10.91
C ALA A 28 9.68 -0.74 10.08
N GLY A 29 9.80 -2.01 10.48
CA GLY A 29 10.72 -2.97 9.84
C GLY A 29 10.09 -3.92 8.82
N PHE A 30 8.84 -4.35 9.02
CA PHE A 30 8.30 -5.49 8.26
C PHE A 30 7.29 -5.14 7.16
N GLY A 31 6.83 -3.89 7.06
CA GLY A 31 5.89 -3.45 6.03
C GLY A 31 4.46 -4.01 6.11
N TYR A 32 4.14 -4.81 7.13
CA TYR A 32 2.81 -5.41 7.28
C TYR A 32 1.82 -4.55 8.07
N GLY A 33 2.26 -3.50 8.76
CA GLY A 33 1.41 -2.69 9.65
C GLY A 33 0.18 -2.16 8.93
N LEU A 34 0.37 -1.34 7.88
CA LEU A 34 -0.73 -0.74 7.13
C LEU A 34 -1.70 -1.76 6.48
N PRO A 35 -1.24 -2.78 5.73
CA PRO A 35 -2.16 -3.75 5.13
C PRO A 35 -2.91 -4.57 6.18
N ILE A 36 -2.28 -4.95 7.30
CA ILE A 36 -2.95 -5.68 8.39
C ILE A 36 -3.97 -4.78 9.11
N SER A 37 -3.60 -3.54 9.44
CA SER A 37 -4.54 -2.57 10.06
C SER A 37 -5.75 -2.33 9.17
N ARG A 38 -5.58 -2.29 7.84
CA ARG A 38 -6.69 -2.18 6.90
C ARG A 38 -7.57 -3.43 6.87
N LEU A 39 -7.01 -4.62 7.02
CA LEU A 39 -7.81 -5.86 7.15
C LEU A 39 -8.67 -5.84 8.42
N TYR A 40 -8.12 -5.41 9.55
CA TYR A 40 -8.87 -5.27 10.81
C TYR A 40 -10.04 -4.29 10.68
N ALA A 41 -9.82 -3.12 10.09
CA ALA A 41 -10.91 -2.15 9.86
C ALA A 41 -12.00 -2.73 8.96
N ARG A 42 -11.62 -3.45 7.89
CA ARG A 42 -12.56 -4.04 6.92
C ARG A 42 -13.29 -5.28 7.42
N TYR A 43 -12.80 -5.92 8.48
CA TYR A 43 -13.42 -7.13 9.02
C TYR A 43 -14.86 -6.87 9.47
N PHE A 44 -15.12 -5.71 10.10
CA PHE A 44 -16.45 -5.26 10.54
C PHE A 44 -17.08 -4.17 9.63
N GLN A 45 -16.93 -4.32 8.30
CA GLN A 45 -17.44 -3.38 7.26
C GLN A 45 -16.97 -1.92 7.41
N GLY A 46 -15.86 -1.70 8.12
CA GLY A 46 -15.15 -0.44 8.13
C GLY A 46 -14.18 -0.31 6.95
N ASP A 47 -13.29 0.68 7.03
CA ASP A 47 -12.17 0.84 6.11
C ASP A 47 -11.06 1.69 6.74
N LEU A 48 -9.85 1.59 6.20
CA LEU A 48 -8.73 2.48 6.52
C LEU A 48 -8.27 3.18 5.25
N LYS A 49 -8.23 4.51 5.27
CA LYS A 49 -7.79 5.34 4.14
C LYS A 49 -6.67 6.28 4.57
N LEU A 50 -5.72 6.49 3.66
CA LEU A 50 -4.63 7.45 3.82
C LEU A 50 -4.79 8.57 2.81
N TYR A 51 -4.59 9.80 3.27
CA TYR A 51 -4.55 11.00 2.46
C TYR A 51 -3.23 11.69 2.77
N SER A 52 -2.40 11.90 1.75
CA SER A 52 -1.07 12.48 1.94
C SER A 52 -0.95 13.77 1.14
N MET A 53 -0.33 14.77 1.76
CA MET A 53 0.07 16.01 1.12
C MET A 53 1.59 16.12 1.25
N GLU A 54 2.28 15.93 0.13
CA GLU A 54 3.74 15.96 0.08
C GLU A 54 4.26 17.32 0.60
N GLY A 55 5.24 17.27 1.50
CA GLY A 55 5.80 18.47 2.15
C GLY A 55 4.99 19.03 3.32
N VAL A 56 3.79 18.49 3.62
CA VAL A 56 2.96 18.92 4.77
C VAL A 56 2.75 17.78 5.77
N GLY A 57 2.21 16.65 5.32
CA GLY A 57 1.87 15.55 6.24
C GLY A 57 1.01 14.46 5.63
N THR A 58 0.51 13.55 6.47
CA THR A 58 -0.35 12.45 6.05
C THR A 58 -1.43 12.18 7.09
N ASP A 59 -2.68 12.18 6.64
CA ASP A 59 -3.86 11.87 7.43
C ASP A 59 -4.25 10.41 7.25
N ALA A 60 -4.50 9.72 8.36
CA ALA A 60 -4.98 8.35 8.39
C ALA A 60 -6.36 8.31 9.04
N VAL A 61 -7.37 7.86 8.28
CA VAL A 61 -8.77 7.84 8.73
C VAL A 61 -9.27 6.40 8.79
N ILE A 62 -9.81 6.02 9.95
CA ILE A 62 -10.46 4.73 10.19
C ILE A 62 -11.97 4.96 10.23
N TYR A 63 -12.69 4.25 9.35
CA TYR A 63 -14.13 4.20 9.33
C TYR A 63 -14.59 2.91 10.00
N LEU A 64 -15.54 3.01 10.92
CA LEU A 64 -16.17 1.88 11.60
C LEU A 64 -17.69 2.03 11.54
N LYS A 65 -18.39 0.91 11.68
CA LYS A 65 -19.84 0.93 11.85
C LYS A 65 -20.19 1.41 13.24
N ALA A 66 -21.06 2.41 13.33
CA ALA A 66 -21.53 2.95 14.60
C ALA A 66 -22.49 1.98 15.31
N LEU A 67 -23.27 1.23 14.54
CA LEU A 67 -24.24 0.28 15.04
C LEU A 67 -23.67 -1.14 14.99
N SER A 68 -23.73 -1.85 16.12
CA SER A 68 -23.28 -3.26 16.20
C SER A 68 -24.12 -4.19 15.30
N SER A 69 -25.36 -3.82 14.99
CA SER A 69 -26.21 -4.57 14.07
C SER A 69 -25.75 -4.48 12.60
N GLU A 70 -24.87 -3.54 12.27
CA GLU A 70 -24.30 -3.39 10.93
C GLU A 70 -22.85 -3.87 10.84
N SER A 71 -22.24 -4.23 11.97
CA SER A 71 -20.87 -4.73 12.08
C SER A 71 -20.82 -6.26 11.97
N PHE A 72 -21.12 -6.76 10.78
CA PHE A 72 -20.99 -8.18 10.42
C PHE A 72 -19.55 -8.56 10.11
N GLU A 73 -19.26 -9.83 9.85
CA GLU A 73 -17.92 -10.24 9.43
C GLU A 73 -17.77 -10.24 7.91
N ARG A 74 -16.65 -9.69 7.40
CA ARG A 74 -16.31 -9.74 5.97
C ARG A 74 -15.32 -10.87 5.68
N LEU A 75 -15.85 -12.05 5.40
CA LEU A 75 -15.07 -13.27 5.18
C LEU A 75 -14.81 -13.53 3.68
N PRO A 76 -13.61 -14.02 3.31
CA PRO A 76 -13.35 -14.48 1.95
C PRO A 76 -14.12 -15.78 1.67
N VAL A 77 -14.80 -15.85 0.52
CA VAL A 77 -15.54 -17.05 0.09
C VAL A 77 -14.88 -17.60 -1.17
N PHE A 78 -14.43 -18.86 -1.11
CA PHE A 78 -13.93 -19.55 -2.29
C PHE A 78 -15.09 -19.95 -3.21
N ASN A 79 -15.11 -19.40 -4.41
CA ASN A 79 -16.10 -19.68 -5.44
C ASN A 79 -15.47 -19.54 -6.84
N LYS A 80 -16.27 -19.74 -7.90
CA LYS A 80 -15.80 -19.61 -9.29
C LYS A 80 -15.23 -18.21 -9.59
N SER A 81 -15.76 -17.15 -8.97
CA SER A 81 -15.24 -15.79 -9.11
C SER A 81 -13.87 -15.63 -8.43
N ALA A 82 -13.70 -16.15 -7.21
CA ALA A 82 -12.43 -16.19 -6.50
C ALA A 82 -11.36 -16.96 -7.29
N TRP A 83 -11.74 -18.09 -7.90
CA TRP A 83 -10.84 -18.90 -8.71
C TRP A 83 -10.33 -18.17 -9.96
N ARG A 84 -11.18 -17.36 -10.63
CA ARG A 84 -10.77 -16.56 -11.80
C ARG A 84 -9.67 -15.56 -11.47
N HIS A 85 -9.61 -15.02 -10.26
CA HIS A 85 -8.53 -14.12 -9.83
C HIS A 85 -7.15 -14.80 -9.82
N TYR A 86 -7.09 -16.13 -9.72
CA TYR A 86 -5.83 -16.88 -9.80
C TYR A 86 -5.43 -17.26 -11.23
N GLN A 87 -6.35 -17.15 -12.19
CA GLN A 87 -6.14 -17.57 -13.58
C GLN A 87 -6.08 -16.41 -14.57
N THR A 88 -6.07 -15.18 -14.07
CA THR A 88 -6.12 -13.99 -14.92
C THR A 88 -4.83 -13.89 -15.73
N SER A 89 -4.95 -13.88 -17.07
CA SER A 89 -3.85 -13.62 -17.99
C SER A 89 -3.58 -12.11 -18.09
N PRO A 90 -2.36 -11.68 -18.47
CA PRO A 90 -2.11 -10.27 -18.77
C PRO A 90 -3.04 -9.79 -19.89
N GLU A 91 -3.77 -8.72 -19.64
CA GLU A 91 -4.63 -8.04 -20.61
C GLU A 91 -3.97 -6.70 -21.04
N ALA A 92 -4.42 -6.12 -22.16
CA ALA A 92 -3.96 -4.80 -22.57
C ALA A 92 -4.49 -3.75 -21.57
N ASP A 93 -3.70 -2.70 -21.31
CA ASP A 93 -4.13 -1.63 -20.40
C ASP A 93 -5.37 -0.90 -20.93
N ASP A 94 -6.33 -0.67 -20.03
CA ASP A 94 -7.60 0.01 -20.33
C ASP A 94 -7.42 1.51 -20.69
N TRP A 95 -6.25 2.08 -20.39
CA TRP A 95 -5.95 3.50 -20.56
C TRP A 95 -4.66 3.70 -21.37
N SER A 96 -4.52 4.90 -21.95
CA SER A 96 -3.34 5.23 -22.75
C SER A 96 -2.08 5.34 -21.88
N ASN A 97 -1.02 4.66 -22.28
CA ASN A 97 0.29 4.79 -21.67
C ASN A 97 1.20 5.68 -22.54
N PRO A 98 1.76 6.78 -21.99
CA PRO A 98 2.70 7.59 -22.74
C PRO A 98 4.00 6.82 -23.02
N SER A 99 4.69 7.18 -24.10
CA SER A 99 6.02 6.69 -24.37
C SER A 99 6.98 7.05 -23.23
N SER A 100 7.89 6.14 -22.89
CA SER A 100 9.03 6.45 -22.01
C SER A 100 9.96 7.52 -22.61
N GLU A 101 9.97 7.62 -23.95
CA GLU A 101 10.69 8.62 -24.72
C GLU A 101 9.68 9.51 -25.47
N PRO A 102 9.07 10.50 -24.79
CA PRO A 102 8.14 11.41 -25.42
C PRO A 102 8.87 12.33 -26.40
N ARG A 103 8.23 12.63 -27.53
CA ARG A 103 8.82 13.47 -28.57
C ARG A 103 8.97 14.92 -28.07
N ASP A 104 10.15 15.49 -28.24
CA ASP A 104 10.42 16.89 -27.93
C ASP A 104 9.68 17.83 -28.90
N ALA A 105 8.69 18.54 -28.37
CA ALA A 105 7.85 19.47 -29.12
C ALA A 105 8.50 20.86 -29.32
N SER A 106 9.65 21.14 -28.70
CA SER A 106 10.30 22.46 -28.76
C SER A 106 10.83 22.81 -30.16
N LYS A 107 11.26 21.80 -30.94
CA LYS A 107 11.86 21.97 -32.27
C LYS A 107 10.90 22.42 -33.38
N TYR A 108 9.58 22.43 -33.13
CA TYR A 108 8.58 22.82 -34.13
C TYR A 108 8.28 24.33 -34.17
N LYS A 109 8.65 25.10 -33.14
CA LYS A 109 8.34 26.54 -33.07
C LYS A 109 9.33 27.47 -33.78
N ALA A 110 10.41 26.94 -34.35
CA ALA A 110 11.48 27.75 -34.94
C ALA A 110 11.25 28.15 -36.42
N ASN A 111 10.23 27.62 -37.10
CA ASN A 111 10.03 27.81 -38.55
C ASN A 111 8.68 28.46 -38.92
N ARG A 112 8.17 29.41 -38.13
CA ARG A 112 7.02 30.23 -38.52
C ARG A 112 7.30 31.71 -38.36
#